data_AF-A0A377D139-F1
#
_entry.id   AF-A0A377D139-F1
#
_cell.length_a   1.000
_cell.length_b   1.000
_cell.length_c   1.000
_cell.angle_alpha   90.00
_cell.angle_beta   90.00
_cell.angle_gamma   90.00
#
_symmetry.space_group_name_H-M   'P 1'
#
loop_
_entity.id
_entity.type
_entity.pdbx_description
1 polymer ?
#
loop_
_entity_poly.entity_id
_entity_poly.type
_entity_poly.pdbx_seq_one_letter_code
_entity_poly.pdbx_strand_id
1 'polypeptide(L)' 'MKPSIVAKLEALHERHEEVQALLGDAQTIATRNVFAHYHANMRS' A
#
# COMPACT_ATOMS: atom_id res chain seq x y z
N MET A 1 10.06 24.10 -12.94
CA MET A 1 9.04 23.80 -11.91
C MET A 1 9.51 24.36 -10.57
N LYS A 2 8.62 24.67 -9.63
CA LYS A 2 9.02 25.12 -8.29
C LYS A 2 9.76 23.99 -7.55
N PRO A 3 10.89 24.24 -6.86
CA PRO A 3 11.64 23.21 -6.14
C PRO A 3 10.77 22.41 -5.14
N SER A 4 9.82 23.08 -4.49
CA SER A 4 8.87 22.43 -3.57
C SER A 4 7.90 21.47 -4.24
N ILE A 5 7.63 21.61 -5.53
CA ILE A 5 6.81 20.66 -6.30
C ILE A 5 7.65 19.44 -6.66
N VAL A 6 8.91 19.64 -7.08
CA VAL A 6 9.83 18.56 -7.44
C VAL A 6 10.06 17.63 -6.23
N ALA A 7 10.39 18.19 -5.07
CA ALA A 7 10.60 17.41 -3.84
C ALA A 7 9.35 16.60 -3.42
N LYS A 8 8.14 17.15 -3.65
CA LYS A 8 6.90 16.41 -3.36
C LYS A 8 6.65 15.27 -4.34
N LEU A 9 7.03 15.46 -5.61
CA LEU A 9 6.88 14.43 -6.64
C LEU A 9 7.89 13.30 -6.43
N GLU A 10 9.12 13.60 -6.02
CA GLU A 10 10.13 12.60 -5.65
C GLU A 10 9.66 11.76 -4.45
N ALA A 11 9.21 12.42 -3.37
CA ALA A 11 8.68 11.72 -2.20
C ALA A 11 7.41 10.88 -2.52
N LEU A 12 6.59 11.33 -3.47
CA LEU A 12 5.42 10.56 -3.93
C LEU A 12 5.84 9.34 -4.75
N HIS A 13 6.88 9.48 -5.57
CA HIS A 13 7.42 8.40 -6.38
C HIS A 13 8.01 7.29 -5.52
N GLU A 14 8.85 7.63 -4.53
CA GLU A 14 9.42 6.66 -3.58
C GLU A 14 8.32 5.85 -2.88
N ARG A 15 7.30 6.53 -2.35
CA ARG A 15 6.14 5.85 -1.73
C ARG A 15 5.37 4.97 -2.70
N HIS A 16 5.31 5.35 -3.98
CA HIS A 16 4.66 4.52 -4.99
C HIS A 16 5.42 3.22 -5.21
N GLU A 17 6.75 3.29 -5.31
CA GLU A 17 7.60 2.11 -5.44
C GLU A 17 7.49 1.18 -4.21
N GLU A 18 7.50 1.74 -3.00
CA GLU A 18 7.27 1.00 -1.76
C GLU A 18 5.92 0.26 -1.77
N VAL A 19 4.84 0.96 -2.14
CA VAL A 19 3.50 0.36 -2.22
C VAL A 19 3.43 -0.72 -3.30
N GLN A 20 4.05 -0.51 -4.47
CA GLN A 20 4.08 -1.54 -5.52
C GLN A 20 4.82 -2.80 -5.05
N ALA A 21 5.93 -2.65 -4.32
CA ALA A 21 6.65 -3.78 -3.74
C ALA A 21 5.79 -4.54 -2.72
N LEU A 22 5.10 -3.83 -1.83
CA LEU A 22 4.18 -4.43 -0.84
C LEU A 22 2.98 -5.13 -1.51
N LEU A 23 2.47 -4.57 -2.60
CA LEU A 23 1.35 -5.18 -3.35
C LEU A 23 1.80 -6.33 -4.25
N GLY A 24 3.08 -6.44 -4.59
CA GLY A 24 3.66 -7.60 -5.26
C GLY A 24 4.02 -8.75 -4.32
N ASP A 25 4.14 -8.48 -3.02
CA ASP A 25 4.41 -9.48 -2.00
C ASP A 25 3.16 -10.32 -1.68
N ALA A 26 3.21 -11.60 -2.05
CA ALA A 26 2.14 -12.56 -1.84
C ALA A 26 1.77 -12.75 -0.35
N GLN A 27 2.71 -12.53 0.59
CA GLN A 27 2.40 -12.59 2.02
C GLN A 27 1.52 -11.42 2.45
N THR A 28 1.84 -10.20 2.04
CA THR A 28 1.04 -9.00 2.32
C THR A 28 -0.38 -9.12 1.74
N ILE A 29 -0.54 -9.65 0.52
CA ILE A 29 -1.86 -9.93 -0.07
C ILE A 29 -2.62 -10.98 0.74
N ALA A 30 -1.97 -12.09 1.11
CA ALA A 30 -2.58 -13.17 1.87
C ALA A 30 -3.08 -12.70 3.25
N THR A 31 -2.28 -11.90 3.97
CA THR A 31 -2.67 -11.33 5.28
C THR A 31 -3.90 -10.42 5.17
N ARG A 32 -4.01 -9.62 4.11
CA ARG A 32 -5.18 -8.76 3.89
C ARG A 32 -6.46 -9.58 3.69
N ASN A 33 -6.39 -10.66 2.92
CA ASN A 33 -7.53 -11.55 2.69
C ASN A 33 -7.97 -12.25 3.98
N VAL A 34 -7.01 -12.67 4.81
CA VAL A 34 -7.29 -13.25 6.13
C VAL A 34 -8.03 -12.25 7.02
N PHE A 35 -7.54 -11.02 7.16
CA PHE A 35 -8.21 -10.00 7.99
C PHE A 35 -9.62 -9.67 7.49
N ALA A 36 -9.80 -9.49 6.18
CA ALA A 36 -11.11 -9.24 5.58
C ALA A 36 -12.10 -10.40 5.83
N HIS A 37 -11.63 -11.65 5.73
CA HIS A 37 -12.44 -12.84 5.98
C HIS A 37 -12.84 -12.99 7.45
N TYR A 38 -11.89 -12.82 8.38
CA TYR A 38 -12.18 -12.83 9.82
C TYR A 38 -13.18 -11.73 10.21
N HIS A 39 -13.02 -10.52 9.67
CA HIS A 39 -13.91 -9.39 9.98
C HIS A 39 -15.33 -9.58 9.40
N ALA A 40 -15.48 -10.25 8.26
CA ALA A 40 -16.79 -10.59 7.71
C ALA A 40 -17.54 -11.60 8.60
N ASN A 41 -16.84 -12.59 9.15
CA ASN A 41 -17.44 -13.61 10.03
C ASN A 41 -17.78 -13.10 11.43
N MET A 42 -17.10 -12.07 11.94
CA MET A 42 -17.41 -11.47 13.25
C MET A 42 -18.62 -10.50 13.25
N ARG A 43 -19.19 -10.20 12.07
CA ARG A 43 -20.37 -9.34 11.92
C ARG A 43 -21.67 -10.12 11.66
N SER A 44 -21.62 -11.44 11.60
CA SER A 44 -22.78 -12.35 11.54
C SER A 44 -23.10 -12.92 12.92
#